data_AF-A0A0L0SEH5-F1
#
_entry.id   AF-A0A0L0SEH5-F1
#
_cell.length_a   1.000
_cell.length_b   1.000
_cell.length_c   1.000
_cell.angle_alpha   90.00
_cell.angle_beta   90.00
_cell.angle_gamma   90.00
#
_symmetry.space_group_name_H-M   'P 1'
#
loop_
_entity.id
_entity.type
_entity.pdbx_description
1 polymer ?
#
loop_
_entity_poly.entity_id
_entity_poly.type
_entity_poly.pdbx_seq_one_letter_code
_entity_poly.pdbx_strand_id
1 'polypeptide(L)'
;MAVTKNNVRVGEHFTIHLDEDPSSGFCWTLHQSPLKHVHARSEEFHAPATSSAQSDTGACGTRVFTFIGLVTGSETIKFELKRDATILQTHQVHVQVTSVMDTLDFDEMMSVMLGDQFKIMLYSKDGADTFEWTFAGPFDLAKVVNTSWSTHGGLGPGRIFHHLKCEAVLMEAKAVGAAVIVFENKSSQDAAPELYRVLLHVKPILLPEPPRIDKAVTVTVGEKFKVELRSNRTTPCWWEFRGLSNLVHFKGSKYISNDASSGVCGVGGTEKFKFVATAPGSEVITIEETSPGMASPRTFNISVTVNPKKSLFQSSSLGKSRKVWSFMRRRSS
;
A
#
# COMPACT_ATOMS: atom_id res chain seq x y z
N MET A 1 -32.09 -32.45 -5.09
CA MET A 1 -30.64 -32.84 -5.04
C MET A 1 -29.83 -31.61 -5.41
N ALA A 2 -29.11 -31.02 -4.47
CA ALA A 2 -28.41 -29.75 -4.70
C ALA A 2 -27.23 -29.94 -5.65
N VAL A 3 -27.35 -29.44 -6.88
CA VAL A 3 -26.21 -29.34 -7.80
C VAL A 3 -25.32 -28.23 -7.26
N THR A 4 -24.17 -28.59 -6.72
CA THR A 4 -23.20 -27.63 -6.21
C THR A 4 -21.91 -27.72 -7.02
N LYS A 5 -21.49 -26.59 -7.59
CA LYS A 5 -20.13 -26.44 -8.07
C LYS A 5 -19.22 -26.20 -6.86
N ASN A 6 -18.48 -27.22 -6.43
CA ASN A 6 -17.62 -27.14 -5.23
C ASN A 6 -16.33 -26.34 -5.45
N ASN A 7 -15.95 -26.11 -6.71
CA ASN A 7 -14.76 -25.32 -7.08
C ASN A 7 -15.20 -24.07 -7.83
N VAL A 8 -14.97 -22.90 -7.23
CA VAL A 8 -15.37 -21.59 -7.75
C VAL A 8 -14.10 -20.77 -7.95
N ARG A 9 -13.97 -20.03 -9.05
CA ARG A 9 -12.84 -19.10 -9.22
C ARG A 9 -13.11 -17.78 -8.50
N VAL A 10 -12.05 -17.06 -8.09
CA VAL A 10 -12.22 -15.66 -7.67
C VAL A 10 -12.94 -14.86 -8.77
N GLY A 11 -13.98 -14.12 -8.42
CA GLY A 11 -14.86 -13.37 -9.31
C GLY A 11 -15.97 -14.18 -9.98
N GLU A 12 -15.94 -15.51 -9.89
CA GLU A 12 -16.97 -16.36 -10.50
C GLU A 12 -18.24 -16.39 -9.65
N HIS A 13 -19.39 -16.32 -10.34
CA HIS A 13 -20.69 -16.51 -9.72
C HIS A 13 -21.04 -17.99 -9.61
N PHE A 14 -21.68 -18.37 -8.50
CA PHE A 14 -22.23 -19.71 -8.34
C PHE A 14 -23.54 -19.65 -7.57
N THR A 15 -24.37 -20.68 -7.74
CA THR A 15 -25.68 -20.77 -7.09
C THR A 15 -25.77 -22.04 -6.24
N ILE A 16 -26.51 -21.95 -5.14
CA ILE A 16 -26.89 -23.08 -4.28
C ILE A 16 -28.41 -23.18 -4.29
N HIS A 17 -28.92 -24.37 -4.60
CA HIS A 17 -30.34 -24.68 -4.77
C HIS A 17 -30.81 -25.56 -3.62
N LEU A 18 -31.77 -25.09 -2.84
CA LEU A 18 -32.34 -25.83 -1.72
C LEU A 18 -33.84 -25.97 -1.91
N ASP A 19 -34.31 -27.22 -1.88
CA ASP A 19 -35.75 -27.52 -1.98
C ASP A 19 -36.45 -26.95 -0.74
N GLU A 20 -37.54 -26.21 -0.96
CA GLU A 20 -38.30 -25.52 0.08
C GLU A 20 -39.80 -25.72 -0.13
N ASP A 21 -40.52 -26.01 0.94
CA ASP A 21 -41.99 -26.04 0.95
C ASP A 21 -42.52 -24.86 1.77
N PRO A 22 -42.96 -23.77 1.12
CA PRO A 22 -43.48 -22.60 1.80
C PRO A 22 -44.72 -22.87 2.66
N SER A 23 -45.51 -23.92 2.37
CA SER A 23 -46.72 -24.21 3.16
C SER A 23 -46.44 -24.70 4.57
N SER A 24 -45.25 -25.26 4.79
CA SER A 24 -44.79 -25.66 6.11
C SER A 24 -44.50 -24.46 7.04
N GLY A 25 -44.33 -23.27 6.45
CA GLY A 25 -43.88 -22.05 7.13
C GLY A 25 -42.39 -22.05 7.47
N PHE A 26 -41.61 -23.03 7.02
CA PHE A 26 -40.15 -23.04 7.16
C PHE A 26 -39.49 -22.44 5.91
N CYS A 27 -38.45 -21.61 6.09
CA CYS A 27 -37.64 -21.07 5.00
C CYS A 27 -36.15 -21.35 5.22
N TRP A 28 -35.42 -21.58 4.13
CA TRP A 28 -33.96 -21.64 4.19
C TRP A 28 -33.39 -20.25 4.41
N THR A 29 -32.47 -20.14 5.35
CA THR A 29 -31.74 -18.89 5.64
C THR A 29 -30.24 -19.15 5.73
N LEU A 30 -29.43 -18.19 5.28
CA LEU A 30 -27.98 -18.23 5.46
C LEU A 30 -27.63 -17.97 6.93
N HIS A 31 -26.95 -18.92 7.58
CA HIS A 31 -26.67 -18.86 9.02
C HIS A 31 -25.54 -17.88 9.38
N GLN A 32 -24.54 -17.73 8.51
CA GLN A 32 -23.34 -16.93 8.77
C GLN A 32 -23.09 -15.93 7.64
N SER A 33 -23.06 -14.65 8.00
CA SER A 33 -22.65 -13.53 7.15
C SER A 33 -21.99 -12.46 8.03
N PRO A 34 -20.86 -11.85 7.62
CA PRO A 34 -20.19 -12.02 6.33
C PRO A 34 -19.34 -13.30 6.26
N LEU A 35 -19.27 -13.86 5.05
CA LEU A 35 -18.35 -14.94 4.67
C LEU A 35 -17.01 -14.34 4.22
N LYS A 36 -15.90 -15.04 4.46
CA LYS A 36 -14.54 -14.53 4.24
C LYS A 36 -14.10 -14.65 2.78
N HIS A 37 -14.44 -15.76 2.13
CA HIS A 37 -13.93 -16.12 0.80
C HIS A 37 -15.00 -15.95 -0.28
N VAL A 38 -16.28 -15.88 0.07
CA VAL A 38 -17.40 -15.65 -0.85
C VAL A 38 -18.31 -14.53 -0.37
N HIS A 39 -19.08 -13.92 -1.26
CA HIS A 39 -20.09 -12.90 -0.93
C HIS A 39 -21.46 -13.29 -1.46
N ALA A 40 -22.48 -13.25 -0.61
CA ALA A 40 -23.87 -13.47 -1.02
C ALA A 40 -24.39 -12.26 -1.81
N ARG A 41 -24.98 -12.51 -2.98
CA ARG A 41 -25.47 -11.48 -3.91
C ARG A 41 -26.99 -11.36 -3.92
N SER A 42 -27.69 -12.48 -4.02
CA SER A 42 -29.15 -12.52 -4.04
C SER A 42 -29.68 -13.80 -3.43
N GLU A 43 -30.95 -13.74 -3.04
CA GLU A 43 -31.75 -14.85 -2.54
C GLU A 43 -33.12 -14.76 -3.22
N GLU A 44 -33.49 -15.82 -3.93
CA GLU A 44 -34.71 -15.87 -4.74
C GLU A 44 -35.44 -17.20 -4.51
N PHE A 45 -36.77 -17.19 -4.56
CA PHE A 45 -37.58 -18.41 -4.51
C PHE A 45 -38.24 -18.65 -5.87
N HIS A 46 -38.06 -19.85 -6.42
CA HIS A 46 -38.65 -20.27 -7.67
C HIS A 46 -39.72 -21.34 -7.41
N ALA A 47 -40.96 -21.02 -7.78
CA ALA A 47 -42.06 -21.99 -7.78
C ALA A 47 -41.86 -23.04 -8.91
N PRO A 48 -42.38 -24.27 -8.74
CA PRO A 48 -42.23 -25.33 -9.73
C PRO A 48 -42.96 -24.97 -11.04
N ALA A 49 -42.31 -25.24 -12.17
CA ALA A 49 -42.77 -24.83 -13.51
C ALA A 49 -44.08 -25.49 -13.98
N THR A 50 -44.59 -26.51 -13.26
CA THR A 50 -45.74 -27.34 -13.68
C THR A 50 -47.05 -27.02 -12.97
N SER A 51 -47.17 -25.91 -12.24
CA SER A 51 -48.46 -25.49 -11.68
C SER A 51 -49.34 -24.81 -12.74
N SER A 52 -49.81 -25.60 -13.72
CA SER A 52 -50.87 -25.17 -14.62
C SER A 52 -52.15 -24.89 -13.83
N ALA A 53 -52.41 -23.61 -13.57
CA ALA A 53 -53.71 -22.96 -13.35
C ALA A 53 -54.61 -23.40 -12.17
N GLN A 54 -54.19 -24.31 -11.30
CA GLN A 54 -54.87 -24.51 -10.02
C GLN A 54 -53.90 -24.19 -8.89
N SER A 55 -54.20 -23.10 -8.19
CA SER A 55 -53.49 -22.52 -7.05
C SER A 55 -53.50 -23.48 -5.85
N ASP A 56 -52.80 -24.60 -5.98
CA ASP A 56 -52.51 -25.46 -4.85
C ASP A 56 -51.56 -24.70 -3.94
N THR A 57 -52.15 -24.14 -2.88
CA THR A 57 -51.45 -23.38 -1.86
C THR A 57 -50.52 -24.37 -1.15
N GLY A 58 -49.24 -24.37 -1.50
CA GLY A 58 -48.24 -25.27 -0.92
C GLY A 58 -47.47 -26.19 -1.87
N ALA A 59 -47.40 -25.87 -3.16
CA ALA A 59 -46.45 -26.55 -4.03
C ALA A 59 -44.99 -26.30 -3.58
N CYS A 60 -44.21 -27.37 -3.46
CA CYS A 60 -42.78 -27.29 -3.16
C CYS A 60 -42.03 -26.57 -4.28
N GLY A 61 -41.14 -25.65 -3.93
CA GLY A 61 -40.27 -24.91 -4.85
C GLY A 61 -38.80 -25.03 -4.47
N THR A 62 -37.99 -24.15 -5.04
CA THR A 62 -36.54 -24.12 -4.80
C THR A 62 -36.11 -22.71 -4.42
N ARG A 63 -35.42 -22.59 -3.27
CA ARG A 63 -34.73 -21.36 -2.90
C ARG A 63 -33.31 -21.37 -3.47
N VAL A 64 -32.95 -20.29 -4.15
CA VAL A 64 -31.70 -20.11 -4.88
C VAL A 64 -30.90 -19.00 -4.22
N PHE A 65 -29.70 -19.33 -3.77
CA PHE A 65 -28.74 -18.38 -3.22
C PHE A 65 -27.63 -18.15 -4.23
N THR A 66 -27.42 -16.90 -4.64
CA THR A 66 -26.34 -16.52 -5.57
C THR A 66 -25.16 -15.97 -4.80
N PHE A 67 -23.96 -16.45 -5.10
CA PHE A 67 -22.71 -16.01 -4.49
C PHE A 67 -21.68 -15.61 -5.55
N ILE A 68 -20.66 -14.86 -5.13
CA ILE A 68 -19.44 -14.58 -5.90
C ILE A 68 -18.21 -14.94 -5.08
N GLY A 69 -17.22 -15.61 -5.68
CA GLY A 69 -15.92 -15.86 -5.04
C GLY A 69 -15.13 -14.55 -4.87
N LEU A 70 -14.66 -14.24 -3.66
CA LEU A 70 -13.91 -13.02 -3.36
C LEU A 70 -12.39 -13.25 -3.32
N VAL A 71 -11.95 -14.20 -2.50
CA VAL A 71 -10.53 -14.45 -2.22
C VAL A 71 -10.30 -15.95 -2.18
N THR A 72 -9.12 -16.37 -2.65
CA THR A 72 -8.73 -17.78 -2.65
C THR A 72 -8.78 -18.37 -1.24
N GLY A 73 -9.32 -19.57 -1.12
CA GLY A 73 -9.41 -20.27 0.15
C GLY A 73 -10.50 -21.34 0.13
N SER A 74 -10.78 -21.90 1.29
CA SER A 74 -11.87 -22.84 1.49
C SER A 74 -12.84 -22.26 2.50
N GLU A 75 -14.13 -22.42 2.27
CA GLU A 75 -15.16 -21.97 3.19
C GLU A 75 -16.35 -22.94 3.23
N THR A 76 -16.94 -23.08 4.42
CA THR A 76 -18.18 -23.84 4.62
C THR A 76 -19.34 -22.87 4.76
N ILE A 77 -20.27 -22.93 3.83
CA ILE A 77 -21.50 -22.14 3.84
C ILE A 77 -22.59 -22.95 4.53
N LYS A 78 -23.14 -22.43 5.63
CA LYS A 78 -24.19 -23.11 6.41
C LYS A 78 -25.55 -22.45 6.20
N PHE A 79 -26.55 -23.26 5.88
CA PHE A 79 -27.95 -22.89 5.73
C PHE A 79 -28.80 -23.56 6.82
N GLU A 80 -29.85 -22.89 7.26
CA GLU A 80 -30.80 -23.38 8.24
C GLU A 80 -32.22 -23.23 7.71
N LEU A 81 -32.93 -24.35 7.61
CA LEU A 81 -34.36 -24.40 7.35
C LEU A 81 -35.06 -24.17 8.68
N LYS A 82 -35.62 -22.97 8.85
CA LYS A 82 -36.17 -22.57 10.15
C LYS A 82 -37.50 -21.85 10.00
N ARG A 83 -38.27 -21.90 11.08
CA ARG A 83 -39.47 -21.11 11.32
C ARG A 83 -39.32 -20.47 12.69
N ASP A 84 -39.30 -19.14 12.72
CA ASP A 84 -38.95 -18.37 13.92
C ASP A 84 -37.60 -18.82 14.50
N ALA A 85 -37.59 -19.26 15.76
CA ALA A 85 -36.42 -19.80 16.45
C ALA A 85 -36.24 -21.33 16.27
N THR A 86 -37.18 -22.02 15.63
CA THR A 86 -37.15 -23.48 15.47
C THR A 86 -36.39 -23.85 14.21
N ILE A 87 -35.23 -24.49 14.37
CA ILE A 87 -34.44 -25.05 13.25
C ILE A 87 -34.90 -26.48 13.00
N LEU A 88 -35.46 -26.74 11.82
CA LEU A 88 -35.89 -28.08 11.40
C LEU A 88 -34.73 -28.86 10.78
N GLN A 89 -33.92 -28.19 9.97
CA GLN A 89 -32.83 -28.82 9.22
C GLN A 89 -31.67 -27.84 9.01
N THR A 90 -30.45 -28.38 8.95
CA THR A 90 -29.26 -27.63 8.53
C THR A 90 -28.65 -28.25 7.29
N HIS A 91 -28.12 -27.42 6.39
CA HIS A 91 -27.37 -27.85 5.21
C HIS A 91 -26.04 -27.13 5.15
N GLN A 92 -24.98 -27.81 4.72
CA GLN A 92 -23.64 -27.23 4.62
C GLN A 92 -23.05 -27.52 3.25
N VAL A 93 -22.42 -26.50 2.67
CA VAL A 93 -21.75 -26.58 1.37
C VAL A 93 -20.30 -26.16 1.55
N HIS A 94 -19.38 -27.05 1.17
CA HIS A 94 -17.94 -26.73 1.12
C HIS A 94 -17.61 -26.13 -0.24
N VAL A 95 -17.12 -24.90 -0.24
CA VAL A 95 -16.71 -24.18 -1.44
C VAL A 95 -15.21 -23.95 -1.37
N GLN A 96 -14.50 -24.41 -2.40
CA GLN A 96 -13.12 -24.07 -2.64
C GLN A 96 -13.08 -22.91 -3.64
N VAL A 97 -12.65 -21.75 -3.17
CA VAL A 97 -12.34 -20.61 -4.03
C VAL A 97 -10.90 -20.74 -4.52
N THR A 98 -10.70 -21.08 -5.77
CA THR A 98 -9.37 -21.21 -6.36
C THR A 98 -8.89 -19.89 -6.95
N SER A 99 -7.57 -19.73 -6.97
CA SER A 99 -6.98 -18.62 -7.67
C SER A 99 -7.34 -18.68 -9.14
N VAL A 100 -7.63 -17.52 -9.66
CA VAL A 100 -7.74 -17.27 -11.09
C VAL A 100 -6.41 -17.50 -11.83
N MET A 101 -5.28 -17.46 -11.09
CA MET A 101 -3.92 -17.44 -11.63
C MET A 101 -3.53 -18.65 -12.49
N ASP A 102 -4.14 -19.83 -12.31
CA ASP A 102 -3.70 -21.01 -13.05
C ASP A 102 -4.33 -21.11 -14.47
N THR A 103 -5.35 -20.31 -14.80
CA THR A 103 -6.10 -20.49 -16.07
C THR A 103 -6.80 -19.24 -16.65
N LEU A 104 -6.57 -18.03 -16.14
CA LEU A 104 -7.04 -16.81 -16.81
C LEU A 104 -5.86 -16.06 -17.44
N ASP A 105 -6.01 -15.79 -18.73
CA ASP A 105 -5.26 -14.75 -19.40
C ASP A 105 -5.69 -13.42 -18.78
N PHE A 106 -4.81 -12.83 -17.97
CA PHE A 106 -4.94 -11.42 -17.62
C PHE A 106 -4.54 -10.59 -18.82
N ASP A 107 -5.35 -9.58 -19.14
CA ASP A 107 -5.03 -8.68 -20.23
C ASP A 107 -3.81 -7.80 -19.87
N GLU A 108 -3.67 -7.49 -18.57
CA GLU A 108 -2.54 -6.71 -18.05
C GLU A 108 -2.13 -7.14 -16.62
N MET A 109 -0.82 -7.11 -16.37
CA MET A 109 -0.24 -7.26 -15.04
C MET A 109 0.58 -6.02 -14.70
N MET A 110 0.36 -5.47 -13.51
CA MET A 110 1.03 -4.25 -13.08
C MET A 110 1.49 -4.31 -11.63
N SER A 111 2.61 -3.63 -11.35
CA SER A 111 3.18 -3.49 -10.02
C SER A 111 3.34 -2.00 -9.69
N VAL A 112 2.77 -1.57 -8.57
CA VAL A 112 2.81 -0.17 -8.10
C VAL A 112 3.23 -0.12 -6.64
N MET A 113 3.72 1.01 -6.15
CA MET A 113 3.97 1.21 -4.73
C MET A 113 2.70 1.73 -4.04
N LEU A 114 2.56 1.47 -2.74
CA LEU A 114 1.50 2.04 -1.92
C LEU A 114 1.55 3.57 -2.04
N GLY A 115 0.39 4.21 -2.22
CA GLY A 115 0.28 5.66 -2.42
C GLY A 115 0.56 6.14 -3.84
N ASP A 116 1.05 5.29 -4.75
CA ASP A 116 1.24 5.67 -6.15
C ASP A 116 -0.12 5.89 -6.83
N GLN A 117 -0.15 6.90 -7.70
CA GLN A 117 -1.19 7.05 -8.71
C GLN A 117 -0.76 6.35 -10.00
N PHE A 118 -1.66 5.59 -10.60
CA PHE A 118 -1.42 4.86 -11.84
C PHE A 118 -2.63 4.96 -12.77
N LYS A 119 -2.37 4.77 -14.07
CA LYS A 119 -3.36 4.95 -15.14
C LYS A 119 -3.54 3.63 -15.88
N ILE A 120 -4.79 3.17 -16.01
CA ILE A 120 -5.15 2.02 -16.86
C ILE A 120 -5.80 2.57 -18.13
N MET A 121 -5.37 2.07 -19.27
CA MET A 121 -5.85 2.49 -20.59
C MET A 121 -6.76 1.40 -21.16
N LEU A 122 -8.04 1.70 -21.32
CA LEU A 122 -9.05 0.77 -21.84
C LEU A 122 -9.33 1.08 -23.31
N TYR A 123 -9.22 0.06 -24.15
CA TYR A 123 -9.42 0.15 -25.60
C TYR A 123 -10.56 -0.76 -26.02
N SER A 124 -11.43 -0.29 -26.91
CA SER A 124 -12.43 -1.14 -27.57
C SER A 124 -11.78 -1.89 -28.74
N LYS A 125 -11.99 -3.20 -28.81
CA LYS A 125 -11.41 -4.07 -29.84
C LYS A 125 -12.00 -3.85 -31.23
N ASP A 126 -13.27 -3.43 -31.30
CA ASP A 126 -14.06 -3.49 -32.53
C ASP A 126 -14.25 -2.12 -33.21
N GLY A 127 -13.61 -1.06 -32.70
CA GLY A 127 -13.79 0.30 -33.22
C GLY A 127 -15.24 0.78 -33.17
N ALA A 128 -16.07 0.18 -32.32
CA ALA A 128 -17.47 0.53 -32.17
C ALA A 128 -17.59 1.99 -31.69
N ASP A 129 -18.51 2.73 -32.31
CA ASP A 129 -18.67 4.16 -32.04
C ASP A 129 -19.21 4.46 -30.62
N THR A 130 -19.82 3.48 -29.97
CA THR A 130 -20.36 3.56 -28.61
C THR A 130 -19.90 2.38 -27.78
N PHE A 131 -18.99 2.62 -26.86
CA PHE A 131 -18.66 1.71 -25.77
C PHE A 131 -18.61 2.51 -24.47
N GLU A 132 -18.92 1.85 -23.37
CA GLU A 132 -18.86 2.40 -22.03
C GLU A 132 -18.23 1.34 -21.14
N TRP A 133 -17.03 1.62 -20.61
CA TRP A 133 -16.41 0.74 -19.62
C TRP A 133 -16.95 1.08 -18.24
N THR A 134 -17.39 0.05 -17.52
CA THR A 134 -17.82 0.16 -16.13
C THR A 134 -17.04 -0.85 -15.29
N PHE A 135 -16.95 -0.64 -13.98
CA PHE A 135 -16.37 -1.68 -13.12
C PHE A 135 -17.32 -2.85 -12.99
N ALA A 136 -16.83 -4.06 -13.24
CA ALA A 136 -17.56 -5.29 -12.96
C ALA A 136 -17.08 -5.92 -11.66
N GLY A 137 -18.00 -6.04 -10.69
CA GLY A 137 -17.79 -6.84 -9.49
C GLY A 137 -17.22 -6.08 -8.28
N PRO A 138 -17.09 -6.78 -7.14
CA PRO A 138 -16.52 -6.23 -5.93
C PRO A 138 -15.01 -6.26 -6.07
N PHE A 139 -14.40 -5.22 -6.63
CA PHE A 139 -12.96 -5.05 -6.50
C PHE A 139 -12.66 -4.48 -5.11
N ASP A 140 -11.53 -4.86 -4.54
CA ASP A 140 -11.14 -4.52 -3.18
C ASP A 140 -10.85 -3.01 -3.07
N LEU A 141 -11.91 -2.20 -2.91
CA LEU A 141 -11.86 -0.75 -2.79
C LEU A 141 -11.00 -0.29 -1.59
N ALA A 142 -10.73 -1.19 -0.64
CA ALA A 142 -9.78 -0.90 0.44
C ALA A 142 -8.33 -0.84 -0.07
N LYS A 143 -8.02 -1.46 -1.21
CA LYS A 143 -6.69 -1.48 -1.83
C LYS A 143 -6.51 -0.50 -2.97
N VAL A 144 -7.56 -0.18 -3.71
CA VAL A 144 -7.47 0.72 -4.87
C VAL A 144 -8.67 1.65 -4.90
N VAL A 145 -8.41 2.95 -5.02
CA VAL A 145 -9.46 3.97 -5.17
C VAL A 145 -9.35 4.55 -6.56
N ASN A 146 -10.46 4.56 -7.31
CA ASN A 146 -10.56 5.32 -8.54
C ASN A 146 -10.62 6.82 -8.19
N THR A 147 -9.73 7.61 -8.79
CA THR A 147 -9.65 9.04 -8.57
C THR A 147 -10.27 9.85 -9.70
N SER A 148 -10.27 9.35 -10.94
CA SER A 148 -10.96 9.99 -12.07
C SER A 148 -11.09 9.08 -13.28
N TRP A 149 -12.12 9.35 -14.09
CA TRP A 149 -12.26 8.87 -15.46
C TRP A 149 -11.96 10.00 -16.44
N SER A 150 -11.26 9.69 -17.53
CA SER A 150 -11.07 10.65 -18.62
C SER A 150 -11.19 9.97 -19.98
N THR A 151 -12.06 10.51 -20.83
CA THR A 151 -12.18 10.11 -22.23
C THR A 151 -11.17 10.90 -23.06
N HIS A 152 -10.25 10.21 -23.72
CA HIS A 152 -9.33 10.86 -24.65
C HIS A 152 -9.90 10.74 -26.06
N GLY A 153 -10.59 11.79 -26.52
CA GLY A 153 -11.01 11.94 -27.90
C GLY A 153 -9.82 12.37 -28.76
N GLY A 154 -9.31 11.49 -29.61
CA GLY A 154 -8.19 11.80 -30.50
C GLY A 154 -8.58 12.83 -31.57
N LEU A 155 -8.08 14.06 -31.45
CA LEU A 155 -7.97 15.01 -32.55
C LEU A 155 -6.65 15.79 -32.43
N GLY A 156 -5.56 15.17 -32.86
CA GLY A 156 -4.37 15.89 -33.33
C GLY A 156 -4.47 16.04 -34.85
N PRO A 157 -4.44 17.27 -35.42
CA PRO A 157 -4.50 17.44 -36.86
C PRO A 157 -3.20 16.91 -37.49
N GLY A 158 -3.28 15.83 -38.27
CA GLY A 158 -2.21 15.46 -39.21
C GLY A 158 -1.74 14.00 -39.26
N ARG A 159 -2.37 13.03 -38.58
CA ARG A 159 -2.06 11.60 -38.80
C ARG A 159 -3.31 10.73 -38.89
N ILE A 160 -3.36 9.92 -39.94
CA ILE A 160 -4.42 8.97 -40.30
C ILE A 160 -4.34 7.75 -39.37
N PHE A 161 -4.63 7.94 -38.08
CA PHE A 161 -4.99 6.85 -37.19
C PHE A 161 -6.48 7.00 -36.87
N HIS A 162 -7.30 6.25 -37.59
CA HIS A 162 -8.74 6.24 -37.41
C HIS A 162 -9.11 5.68 -36.01
N HIS A 163 -9.83 6.52 -35.25
CA HIS A 163 -10.94 6.18 -34.33
C HIS A 163 -10.74 5.14 -33.20
N LEU A 164 -9.55 4.99 -32.61
CA LEU A 164 -9.49 4.36 -31.29
C LEU A 164 -9.85 5.38 -30.22
N LYS A 165 -11.13 5.44 -29.83
CA LYS A 165 -11.51 6.05 -28.56
C LYS A 165 -10.87 5.21 -27.44
N CYS A 166 -10.34 5.88 -26.43
CA CYS A 166 -9.76 5.23 -25.26
C CYS A 166 -10.29 5.91 -24.00
N GLU A 167 -10.65 5.09 -23.02
CA GLU A 167 -10.96 5.54 -21.67
C GLU A 167 -9.76 5.31 -20.77
N ALA A 168 -9.44 6.33 -20.00
CA ALA A 168 -8.36 6.30 -19.05
C ALA A 168 -8.91 6.36 -17.63
N VAL A 169 -8.54 5.38 -16.82
CA VAL A 169 -8.89 5.32 -15.40
C VAL A 169 -7.68 5.64 -14.58
N LEU A 170 -7.72 6.75 -13.83
CA LEU A 170 -6.69 7.08 -12.85
C LEU A 170 -7.08 6.46 -11.51
N MET A 171 -6.13 5.77 -10.89
CA MET A 171 -6.34 5.06 -9.65
C MET A 171 -5.19 5.32 -8.69
N GLU A 172 -5.45 5.17 -7.39
CA GLU A 172 -4.45 5.27 -6.32
C GLU A 172 -4.41 3.97 -5.50
N ALA A 173 -3.21 3.46 -5.24
CA ALA A 173 -3.02 2.30 -4.39
C ALA A 173 -3.10 2.68 -2.90
N LYS A 174 -4.08 2.12 -2.17
CA LYS A 174 -4.36 2.44 -0.74
C LYS A 174 -3.96 1.35 0.24
N ALA A 175 -3.78 0.11 -0.19
CA ALA A 175 -3.29 -0.96 0.67
C ALA A 175 -2.44 -1.99 -0.08
N VAL A 176 -1.48 -2.57 0.64
CA VAL A 176 -0.51 -3.56 0.13
C VAL A 176 -1.21 -4.88 -0.19
N GLY A 177 -0.75 -5.56 -1.24
CA GLY A 177 -1.20 -6.90 -1.61
C GLY A 177 -1.58 -6.99 -3.09
N ALA A 178 -2.16 -8.14 -3.45
CA ALA A 178 -2.73 -8.34 -4.77
C ALA A 178 -4.20 -7.86 -4.80
N ALA A 179 -4.59 -7.25 -5.91
CA ALA A 179 -5.95 -6.91 -6.26
C ALA A 179 -6.21 -7.28 -7.72
N VAL A 180 -7.43 -7.74 -8.02
CA VAL A 180 -7.89 -7.92 -9.40
C VAL A 180 -8.92 -6.84 -9.68
N ILE A 181 -8.70 -6.10 -10.76
CA ILE A 181 -9.61 -5.07 -11.24
C ILE A 181 -10.23 -5.60 -12.52
N VAL A 182 -11.56 -5.60 -12.59
CA VAL A 182 -12.29 -6.06 -13.76
C VAL A 182 -13.13 -4.91 -14.29
N PHE A 183 -12.93 -4.61 -15.57
CA PHE A 183 -13.75 -3.68 -16.31
C PHE A 183 -14.66 -4.46 -17.25
N GLU A 184 -15.89 -3.98 -17.39
CA GLU A 184 -16.91 -4.54 -18.27
C GLU A 184 -17.27 -3.49 -19.32
N ASN A 185 -17.10 -3.84 -20.58
CA ASN A 185 -17.55 -3.05 -21.71
C ASN A 185 -18.94 -3.53 -22.12
N LYS A 186 -19.92 -2.64 -21.96
CA LYS A 186 -21.27 -2.86 -22.49
C LYS A 186 -21.33 -2.33 -23.92
N SER A 187 -20.98 -3.20 -24.86
CA SER A 187 -21.23 -2.95 -26.29
C SER A 187 -22.74 -2.94 -26.57
N SER A 188 -23.17 -2.26 -27.64
CA SER A 188 -24.59 -2.07 -27.97
C SER A 188 -25.33 -3.40 -28.21
N GLN A 189 -26.46 -3.56 -27.50
CA GLN A 189 -27.57 -4.51 -27.63
C GLN A 189 -27.25 -5.92 -28.19
N ASP A 190 -27.24 -6.91 -27.28
CA ASP A 190 -27.24 -8.38 -27.46
C ASP A 190 -25.91 -9.15 -27.46
N ALA A 191 -24.75 -8.49 -27.41
CA ALA A 191 -23.48 -9.19 -27.19
C ALA A 191 -23.22 -9.47 -25.70
N ALA A 192 -22.60 -10.62 -25.39
CA ALA A 192 -22.05 -10.85 -24.06
C ALA A 192 -21.01 -9.75 -23.74
N PRO A 193 -20.97 -9.22 -22.51
CA PRO A 193 -20.06 -8.15 -22.16
C PRO A 193 -18.60 -8.58 -22.33
N GLU A 194 -17.78 -7.70 -22.89
CA GLU A 194 -16.33 -7.88 -22.95
C GLU A 194 -15.73 -7.50 -21.59
N LEU A 195 -14.86 -8.35 -21.04
CA LEU A 195 -14.24 -8.15 -19.75
C LEU A 195 -12.74 -7.90 -19.91
N TYR A 196 -12.25 -6.81 -19.33
CA TYR A 196 -10.83 -6.49 -19.25
C TYR A 196 -10.34 -6.67 -17.81
N ARG A 197 -9.33 -7.52 -17.62
CA ARG A 197 -8.86 -7.95 -16.29
C ARG A 197 -7.43 -7.50 -16.06
N VAL A 198 -7.25 -6.72 -14.99
CA VAL A 198 -5.95 -6.23 -14.55
C VAL A 198 -5.59 -6.84 -13.22
N LEU A 199 -4.44 -7.50 -13.16
CA LEU A 199 -3.83 -7.97 -11.92
C LEU A 199 -2.86 -6.92 -11.40
N LEU A 200 -3.20 -6.33 -10.26
CA LEU A 200 -2.40 -5.31 -9.59
C LEU A 200 -1.68 -5.89 -8.38
N HIS A 201 -0.36 -5.71 -8.34
CA HIS A 201 0.46 -5.95 -7.16
C HIS A 201 0.88 -4.63 -6.53
N VAL A 202 0.25 -4.28 -5.41
CA VAL A 202 0.63 -3.13 -4.59
C VAL A 202 1.73 -3.55 -3.63
N LYS A 203 2.92 -2.99 -3.82
CA LYS A 203 4.07 -3.17 -2.94
C LYS A 203 4.03 -2.15 -1.80
N PRO A 204 4.51 -2.48 -0.60
CA PRO A 204 4.67 -1.48 0.46
C PRO A 204 5.61 -0.37 -0.01
N ILE A 205 5.36 0.88 0.41
CA ILE A 205 6.43 1.88 0.42
C ILE A 205 7.52 1.31 1.31
N LEU A 206 8.63 0.90 0.70
CA LEU A 206 9.82 0.60 1.46
C LEU A 206 10.30 1.94 2.00
N LEU A 207 9.96 2.22 3.26
CA LEU A 207 10.65 3.29 3.99
C LEU A 207 12.14 3.00 3.83
N PRO A 208 12.95 3.98 3.40
CA PRO A 208 14.39 3.77 3.31
C PRO A 208 14.85 3.22 4.66
N GLU A 209 15.57 2.09 4.64
CA GLU A 209 16.09 1.52 5.87
C GLU A 209 16.85 2.62 6.62
N PRO A 210 16.63 2.78 7.95
CA PRO A 210 17.34 3.80 8.69
C PRO A 210 18.85 3.59 8.48
N PRO A 211 19.61 4.65 8.19
CA PRO A 211 21.02 4.51 7.86
C PRO A 211 21.75 3.79 9.00
N ARG A 212 22.48 2.72 8.67
CA ARG A 212 23.31 2.01 9.64
C ARG A 212 24.34 2.98 10.21
N ILE A 213 24.38 3.11 11.54
CA ILE A 213 25.35 3.98 12.23
C ILE A 213 26.70 3.27 12.33
N ASP A 214 27.74 3.85 11.72
CA ASP A 214 29.11 3.33 11.76
C ASP A 214 29.91 3.91 12.92
N LYS A 215 29.57 5.13 13.36
CA LYS A 215 30.25 5.82 14.46
C LYS A 215 29.30 6.71 15.25
N ALA A 216 29.49 6.77 16.57
CA ALA A 216 28.82 7.73 17.44
C ALA A 216 29.82 8.77 17.98
N VAL A 217 29.42 10.03 18.01
CA VAL A 217 30.23 11.16 18.51
C VAL A 217 29.38 12.01 19.44
N THR A 218 29.89 12.29 20.64
CA THR A 218 29.27 13.24 21.58
C THR A 218 30.22 14.40 21.79
N VAL A 219 29.74 15.62 21.58
CA VAL A 219 30.53 16.87 21.67
C VAL A 219 29.70 17.97 22.31
N THR A 220 30.34 19.08 22.69
CA THR A 220 29.66 20.28 23.20
C THR A 220 29.57 21.37 22.12
N VAL A 221 28.57 22.25 22.16
CA VAL A 221 28.50 23.43 21.27
C VAL A 221 29.82 24.22 21.29
N GLY A 222 30.40 24.42 20.11
CA GLY A 222 31.69 25.08 19.88
C GLY A 222 32.89 24.12 19.79
N GLU A 223 32.73 22.85 20.16
CA GLU A 223 33.79 21.85 20.12
C GLU A 223 34.11 21.40 18.69
N LYS A 224 35.40 21.16 18.43
CA LYS A 224 35.89 20.62 17.16
C LYS A 224 36.02 19.11 17.27
N PHE A 225 35.55 18.38 16.27
CA PHE A 225 35.79 16.94 16.17
C PHE A 225 36.28 16.54 14.78
N LYS A 226 36.84 15.32 14.69
CA LYS A 226 37.42 14.77 13.46
C LYS A 226 36.89 13.38 13.17
N VAL A 227 36.75 13.09 11.88
CA VAL A 227 36.47 11.74 11.37
C VAL A 227 37.62 11.35 10.45
N GLU A 228 38.14 10.15 10.65
CA GLU A 228 39.27 9.63 9.89
C GLU A 228 38.81 8.36 9.17
N LEU A 229 38.85 8.38 7.84
CA LEU A 229 38.43 7.27 6.98
C LEU A 229 39.62 6.80 6.15
N ARG A 230 39.82 5.49 6.06
CA ARG A 230 40.81 4.92 5.13
C ARG A 230 40.39 5.28 3.71
N SER A 231 41.35 5.73 2.90
CA SER A 231 41.12 6.16 1.52
C SER A 231 42.34 5.83 0.68
N ASN A 232 42.20 5.65 -0.63
CA ASN A 232 43.34 5.46 -1.52
C ASN A 232 43.24 6.40 -2.74
N ARG A 233 43.97 7.52 -2.70
CA ARG A 233 43.99 8.51 -3.79
C ARG A 233 44.70 8.03 -5.07
N THR A 234 45.29 6.83 -5.07
CA THR A 234 45.77 6.21 -6.33
C THR A 234 44.67 5.47 -7.07
N THR A 235 43.48 5.35 -6.48
CA THR A 235 42.25 4.90 -7.13
C THR A 235 41.39 6.13 -7.50
N PRO A 236 40.43 6.00 -8.43
CA PRO A 236 39.50 7.09 -8.73
C PRO A 236 38.42 7.28 -7.64
N CYS A 237 38.57 6.67 -6.46
CA CYS A 237 37.62 6.79 -5.35
C CYS A 237 38.07 7.87 -4.35
N TRP A 238 37.13 8.66 -3.83
CA TRP A 238 37.38 9.59 -2.72
C TRP A 238 36.17 9.73 -1.82
N TRP A 239 36.42 10.03 -0.54
CA TRP A 239 35.36 10.37 0.41
C TRP A 239 34.99 11.85 0.29
N GLU A 240 33.69 12.13 0.34
CA GLU A 240 33.11 13.47 0.29
C GLU A 240 31.98 13.61 1.32
N PHE A 241 31.91 14.75 1.99
CA PHE A 241 30.78 15.08 2.85
C PHE A 241 29.73 15.84 2.02
N ARG A 242 28.55 15.24 1.81
CA ARG A 242 27.47 15.79 0.97
C ARG A 242 26.23 16.22 1.77
N GLY A 243 26.41 16.55 3.05
CA GLY A 243 25.32 16.97 3.93
C GLY A 243 25.27 18.46 4.22
N LEU A 244 24.07 18.99 4.40
CA LEU A 244 23.86 20.21 5.18
C LEU A 244 23.47 19.80 6.60
N SER A 245 24.05 20.47 7.60
CA SER A 245 23.71 20.27 9.00
C SER A 245 23.58 21.61 9.70
N ASN A 246 22.58 21.72 10.56
CA ASN A 246 22.40 22.85 11.46
C ASN A 246 23.14 22.63 12.81
N LEU A 247 23.48 21.38 13.14
CA LEU A 247 24.17 21.01 14.39
C LEU A 247 25.69 21.02 14.27
N VAL A 248 26.24 20.79 13.07
CA VAL A 248 27.68 20.78 12.81
C VAL A 248 28.05 21.53 11.53
N HIS A 249 29.14 22.30 11.61
CA HIS A 249 29.72 23.01 10.48
C HIS A 249 30.96 22.28 9.99
N PHE A 250 30.92 21.78 8.76
CA PHE A 250 32.08 21.19 8.08
C PHE A 250 33.16 22.24 7.79
N LYS A 251 34.39 21.99 8.23
CA LYS A 251 35.54 22.90 8.06
C LYS A 251 36.49 22.51 6.93
N GLY A 252 36.20 21.43 6.22
CA GLY A 252 37.06 20.88 5.16
C GLY A 252 37.65 19.53 5.52
N SER A 253 38.24 18.88 4.51
CA SER A 253 38.94 17.61 4.64
C SER A 253 40.41 17.73 4.20
N LYS A 254 41.22 16.74 4.57
CA LYS A 254 42.61 16.61 4.12
C LYS A 254 42.98 15.13 4.01
N TYR A 255 43.49 14.73 2.85
CA TYR A 255 44.15 13.43 2.65
C TYR A 255 45.57 13.43 3.23
N ILE A 256 45.92 12.34 3.90
CA ILE A 256 47.28 12.05 4.38
C ILE A 256 47.67 10.66 3.88
N SER A 257 48.69 10.58 3.02
CA SER A 257 49.25 9.30 2.55
C SER A 257 49.89 8.55 3.72
N ASN A 258 49.78 7.22 3.72
CA ASN A 258 50.58 6.41 4.65
C ASN A 258 52.03 6.31 4.15
N ASP A 259 52.94 6.01 5.07
CA ASP A 259 54.34 5.74 4.73
C ASP A 259 54.44 4.46 3.88
N ALA A 260 55.31 4.52 2.88
CA ALA A 260 55.58 3.42 1.96
C ALA A 260 57.07 3.09 1.98
N SER A 261 57.41 1.81 1.95
CA SER A 261 58.79 1.39 1.66
C SER A 261 59.23 1.92 0.30
N SER A 262 60.53 2.18 0.14
CA SER A 262 61.08 2.63 -1.14
C SER A 262 60.69 1.68 -2.28
N GLY A 263 60.19 2.24 -3.38
CA GLY A 263 59.75 1.49 -4.56
C GLY A 263 58.30 0.99 -4.52
N VAL A 264 57.54 1.22 -3.44
CA VAL A 264 56.12 0.83 -3.36
C VAL A 264 55.23 2.01 -3.74
N CYS A 265 54.51 1.90 -4.86
CA CYS A 265 53.47 2.83 -5.27
C CYS A 265 52.07 2.32 -4.88
N GLY A 266 51.06 3.20 -4.85
CA GLY A 266 49.68 2.78 -4.60
C GLY A 266 49.31 2.61 -3.13
N VAL A 267 50.20 2.95 -2.20
CA VAL A 267 49.90 2.88 -0.77
C VAL A 267 48.77 3.87 -0.47
N GLY A 268 47.70 3.36 0.13
CA GLY A 268 46.59 4.19 0.57
C GLY A 268 46.98 5.17 1.68
N GLY A 269 45.98 5.80 2.24
CA GLY A 269 46.11 6.83 3.25
C GLY A 269 44.84 6.97 4.07
N THR A 270 44.70 8.14 4.67
CA THR A 270 43.56 8.49 5.52
C THR A 270 43.03 9.87 5.12
N GLU A 271 41.74 9.96 4.82
CA GLU A 271 41.03 11.22 4.65
C GLU A 271 40.53 11.71 6.01
N LYS A 272 40.89 12.93 6.40
CA LYS A 272 40.54 13.53 7.70
C LYS A 272 39.55 14.66 7.53
N PHE A 273 38.32 14.45 7.98
CA PHE A 273 37.24 15.44 7.98
C PHE A 273 37.23 16.21 9.30
N LYS A 274 37.06 17.53 9.24
CA LYS A 274 37.00 18.40 10.42
C LYS A 274 35.63 19.05 10.53
N PHE A 275 35.06 19.02 11.72
CA PHE A 275 33.75 19.61 12.03
C PHE A 275 33.82 20.49 13.28
N VAL A 276 32.87 21.42 13.41
CA VAL A 276 32.63 22.22 14.62
C VAL A 276 31.16 22.09 14.98
N ALA A 277 30.84 21.72 16.22
CA ALA A 277 29.46 21.72 16.71
C ALA A 277 28.92 23.15 16.86
N THR A 278 27.76 23.45 16.29
CA THR A 278 27.17 24.79 16.22
C THR A 278 25.91 24.97 17.07
N ALA A 279 25.11 23.92 17.26
CA ALA A 279 23.86 23.96 18.01
C ALA A 279 23.62 22.63 18.76
N PRO A 280 22.91 22.63 19.90
CA PRO A 280 22.60 21.40 20.63
C PRO A 280 21.54 20.57 19.89
N GLY A 281 21.63 19.24 20.01
CA GLY A 281 20.70 18.30 19.36
C GLY A 281 21.36 16.98 19.00
N SER A 282 20.63 16.12 18.28
CA SER A 282 21.17 14.87 17.73
C SER A 282 20.80 14.74 16.25
N GLU A 283 21.74 14.32 15.41
CA GLU A 283 21.53 14.05 13.99
C GLU A 283 22.44 12.91 13.49
N VAL A 284 22.17 12.42 12.28
CA VAL A 284 23.07 11.53 11.55
C VAL A 284 23.66 12.31 10.38
N ILE A 285 24.98 12.39 10.30
CA ILE A 285 25.69 12.92 9.14
C ILE A 285 26.28 11.78 8.31
N THR A 286 26.28 11.94 7.00
CA THR A 286 26.76 10.92 6.06
C THR A 286 27.97 11.44 5.27
N ILE A 287 29.02 10.61 5.19
CA ILE A 287 30.17 10.81 4.31
C ILE A 287 30.11 9.70 3.26
N GLU A 288 30.28 10.05 1.99
CA GLU A 288 30.11 9.16 0.84
C GLU A 288 31.44 8.92 0.14
N GLU A 289 31.78 7.66 -0.13
CA GLU A 289 32.86 7.29 -1.04
C GLU A 289 32.30 7.26 -2.45
N THR A 290 32.78 8.18 -3.27
CA THR A 290 32.32 8.38 -4.65
C THR A 290 33.45 8.07 -5.62
N SER A 291 33.08 7.70 -6.85
CA SER A 291 34.00 7.49 -7.97
C SER A 291 33.23 7.76 -9.28
N PRO A 292 33.88 8.22 -10.35
CA PRO A 292 33.25 8.35 -11.66
C PRO A 292 32.61 7.03 -12.10
N GLY A 293 31.31 7.05 -12.38
CA GLY A 293 30.57 5.87 -12.83
C GLY A 293 30.07 4.93 -11.73
N MET A 294 30.23 5.27 -10.45
CA MET A 294 29.68 4.48 -9.35
C MET A 294 28.16 4.70 -9.22
N ALA A 295 27.36 3.65 -9.40
CA ALA A 295 25.89 3.72 -9.36
C ALA A 295 25.35 4.01 -7.95
N SER A 296 26.04 3.52 -6.91
CA SER A 296 25.66 3.72 -5.51
C SER A 296 26.92 4.00 -4.68
N PRO A 297 27.07 5.19 -4.08
CA PRO A 297 28.21 5.49 -3.24
C PRO A 297 28.20 4.62 -1.97
N ARG A 298 29.39 4.27 -1.48
CA ARG A 298 29.49 3.66 -0.14
C ARG A 298 29.31 4.75 0.90
N THR A 299 28.48 4.52 1.90
CA THR A 299 28.21 5.51 2.95
C THR A 299 28.95 5.18 4.25
N PHE A 300 29.28 6.21 5.01
CA PHE A 300 29.75 6.14 6.38
C PHE A 300 28.91 7.10 7.23
N ASN A 301 28.03 6.56 8.06
CA ASN A 301 27.06 7.35 8.83
C ASN A 301 27.53 7.54 10.26
N ILE A 302 27.47 8.79 10.72
CA ILE A 302 27.92 9.18 12.05
C ILE A 302 26.73 9.77 12.81
N SER A 303 26.36 9.13 13.92
CA SER A 303 25.43 9.71 14.87
C SER A 303 26.17 10.75 15.72
N VAL A 304 25.77 12.02 15.60
CA VAL A 304 26.35 13.13 16.35
C VAL A 304 25.35 13.59 17.40
N THR A 305 25.77 13.67 18.65
CA THR A 305 25.03 14.30 19.75
C THR A 305 25.80 15.51 20.25
N VAL A 306 25.18 16.69 20.15
CA VAL A 306 25.75 17.96 20.57
C VAL A 306 25.08 18.42 21.86
N ASN A 307 25.84 18.46 22.94
CA ASN A 307 25.40 18.97 24.24
C ASN A 307 25.50 20.51 24.28
N PRO A 308 24.58 21.19 24.98
CA PRO A 308 24.68 22.63 25.18
C PRO A 308 25.98 22.98 25.91
N LYS A 309 26.59 24.11 25.53
CA LYS A 309 27.76 24.65 26.24
C LYS A 309 27.34 24.93 27.68
N LYS A 310 28.00 24.28 28.64
CA LYS A 310 27.76 24.53 30.08
C LYS A 310 27.96 26.02 30.32
N SER A 311 26.86 26.75 30.52
CA SER A 311 26.92 28.17 30.79
C SER A 311 27.61 28.31 32.15
N LEU A 312 28.73 29.03 32.20
CA LEU A 312 29.43 29.32 33.46
C LEU A 312 28.64 30.28 34.37
N PHE A 313 27.43 30.67 33.98
CA PHE A 313 26.54 31.47 34.79
C PHE A 313 25.69 30.56 35.68
N GLN A 314 26.22 30.22 36.86
CA GLN A 314 25.49 30.13 38.13
C GLN A 314 26.43 29.73 39.27
N SER A 315 27.17 30.71 39.83
CA SER A 315 27.52 30.69 41.26
C SER A 315 27.66 32.08 41.88
N SER A 316 27.15 33.13 41.25
CA SER A 316 26.94 34.42 41.91
C SER A 316 25.56 34.50 42.59
N SER A 317 25.18 33.46 43.33
CA SER A 317 24.10 33.59 44.31
C SER A 317 24.60 34.40 45.51
N LEU A 318 24.32 35.70 45.45
CA LEU A 318 23.81 36.50 46.56
C LEU A 318 24.45 36.31 47.95
N GLY A 319 25.66 36.83 48.10
CA GLY A 319 26.03 37.51 49.33
C GLY A 319 25.49 38.94 49.33
N LYS A 320 24.22 39.15 49.72
CA LYS A 320 23.69 40.35 50.43
C LYS A 320 22.17 40.30 50.56
N SER A 321 21.75 39.85 51.73
CA SER A 321 20.44 40.12 52.32
C SER A 321 20.14 41.63 52.28
N ARG A 322 19.18 42.05 51.45
CA ARG A 322 18.50 43.34 51.62
C ARG A 322 17.22 43.08 52.40
N LYS A 323 17.22 43.44 53.69
CA LYS A 323 16.02 43.60 54.51
C LYS A 323 15.06 44.54 53.79
N VAL A 324 13.94 44.02 53.32
CA VAL A 324 12.80 44.81 52.87
C VAL A 324 12.05 45.26 54.13
N TRP A 325 12.07 46.55 54.42
CA TRP A 325 11.20 47.17 55.42
C TRP A 325 9.81 47.32 54.80
N SER A 326 8.84 46.59 55.34
CA SER A 326 7.42 46.76 55.05
C SER A 326 6.89 47.98 55.78
N PHE A 327 6.54 49.04 55.04
CA PHE A 327 5.85 50.22 55.58
C PHE A 327 4.34 49.93 55.65
N MET A 328 3.84 49.75 56.87
CA MET A 328 2.43 49.55 57.18
C MET A 328 1.72 50.93 57.19
N ARG A 329 0.92 51.25 56.16
CA ARG A 329 -0.01 52.39 56.23
C ARG A 329 -1.33 51.94 56.87
N ARG A 330 -1.55 52.34 58.12
CA ARG A 330 -2.89 52.44 58.73
C ARG A 330 -3.68 53.53 57.99
N ARG A 331 -4.90 53.20 57.55
CA ARG A 331 -5.97 54.19 57.37
C ARG A 331 -6.97 54.00 58.51
N SER A 332 -7.14 55.05 59.30
CA SER A 332 -8.24 55.25 60.24
C SER A 332 -9.30 56.13 59.59
N SER A 333 -10.54 55.89 60.00
CA SER A 333 -11.80 56.67 59.83
C SER A 333 -12.26 56.95 58.42
#